data_AF-A0A956C7P8-F1
#
_entry.id   AF-A0A956C7P8-F1
#
_cell.length_a   1.000
_cell.length_b   1.000
_cell.length_c   1.000
_cell.angle_alpha   90.00
_cell.angle_beta   90.00
_cell.angle_gamma   90.00
#
_symmetry.space_group_name_H-M   'P 1'
#
loop_
_entity.id
_entity.type
_entity.pdbx_description
1 polymer ?
#
loop_
_entity_poly.entity_id
_entity_poly.type
_entity_poly.pdbx_seq_one_letter_code
_entity_poly.pdbx_strand_id
1 'polypeptide(L)'
;MFKAIYDSAWHNPVSFWLAIGAFVAYLSTRLGFLRGLCVLFAFVAAADALLGGGLSPLTRAPKTVSTVVAFAFVVLGDLRYFLLLVRFSRQRLDGRAWLTAAGLSLTVPLVVTPLFLAKVPDRYLWLTYEAAFVALALAIRQVALPRVRGSVAPRTARYLTELTTFEIAQYGLWVAADLVLLSGSSFGYVVRLVPNLLYYGAFLPFVWWRAPEPLRTS
;
A
#
# COMPACT_ATOMS: atom_id res chain seq x y z
N MET A 1 -9.55 -32.39 -22.12
CA MET A 1 -9.53 -30.91 -22.27
C MET A 1 -10.20 -30.20 -21.09
N PHE A 2 -11.49 -30.46 -20.80
CA PHE A 2 -12.22 -29.77 -19.71
C PHE A 2 -11.63 -29.98 -18.31
N LYS A 3 -11.16 -31.19 -17.98
CA LYS A 3 -10.48 -31.46 -16.71
C LYS A 3 -9.23 -30.60 -16.50
N ALA A 4 -8.44 -30.38 -17.55
CA ALA A 4 -7.25 -29.52 -17.47
C ALA A 4 -7.59 -28.05 -17.24
N ILE A 5 -8.72 -27.56 -17.78
CA ILE A 5 -9.23 -26.21 -17.50
C ILE A 5 -9.76 -26.11 -16.07
N TYR A 6 -10.52 -27.11 -15.62
CA TYR A 6 -11.04 -27.18 -14.25
C TYR A 6 -9.92 -27.20 -13.21
N ASP A 7 -8.87 -27.98 -13.46
CA ASP A 7 -7.67 -28.12 -12.62
C ASP A 7 -6.70 -26.93 -12.78
N SER A 8 -6.99 -25.95 -13.65
CA SER A 8 -6.10 -24.81 -13.90
C SER A 8 -6.25 -23.70 -12.85
N ALA A 9 -5.15 -22.99 -12.60
CA ALA A 9 -5.12 -21.83 -11.72
C ALA A 9 -6.09 -20.71 -12.16
N TRP A 10 -6.43 -20.63 -13.45
CA TRP A 10 -7.37 -19.67 -14.01
C TRP A 10 -8.79 -19.87 -13.49
N HIS A 11 -9.23 -21.13 -13.39
CA HIS A 11 -10.51 -21.46 -12.79
C HIS A 11 -10.44 -21.33 -11.27
N ASN A 12 -9.53 -22.07 -10.61
CA ASN A 12 -9.30 -21.99 -9.17
C ASN A 12 -7.80 -21.85 -8.89
N PRO A 13 -7.33 -20.75 -8.25
CA PRO A 13 -8.13 -19.79 -7.46
C PRO A 13 -8.44 -18.45 -8.16
N VAL A 14 -7.91 -18.17 -9.36
CA VAL A 14 -7.95 -16.81 -9.94
C VAL A 14 -9.37 -16.29 -10.17
N SER A 15 -10.25 -17.05 -10.84
CA SER A 15 -11.61 -16.56 -11.13
C SER A 15 -12.43 -16.28 -9.86
N PHE A 16 -12.23 -17.08 -8.80
CA PHE A 16 -12.90 -16.89 -7.51
C PHE A 16 -12.40 -15.65 -6.78
N TRP A 17 -11.08 -15.40 -6.76
CA TRP A 17 -10.53 -14.17 -6.21
C TRP A 17 -11.03 -12.93 -6.95
N LEU A 18 -11.15 -12.99 -8.28
CA LEU A 18 -11.71 -11.88 -9.08
C LEU A 18 -13.19 -11.65 -8.77
N ALA A 19 -14.00 -12.70 -8.72
CA ALA A 19 -15.43 -12.58 -8.42
C ALA A 19 -15.68 -12.04 -7.00
N ILE A 20 -14.98 -12.58 -6.01
CA ILE A 20 -15.08 -12.13 -4.61
C ILE A 20 -14.52 -10.71 -4.48
N GLY A 21 -13.38 -10.40 -5.11
CA GLY A 21 -12.79 -9.07 -5.09
C GLY A 21 -13.72 -8.02 -5.71
N ALA A 22 -14.37 -8.33 -6.83
CA ALA A 22 -15.36 -7.46 -7.45
C ALA A 22 -16.58 -7.24 -6.55
N PHE A 23 -17.06 -8.30 -5.89
CA PHE A 23 -18.16 -8.20 -4.94
C PHE A 23 -17.80 -7.36 -3.70
N VAL A 24 -16.59 -7.55 -3.13
CA VAL A 24 -16.08 -6.75 -2.01
C VAL A 24 -15.92 -5.28 -2.41
N ALA A 25 -15.39 -5.00 -3.61
CA ALA A 25 -15.30 -3.65 -4.14
C ALA A 25 -16.68 -3.01 -4.27
N TYR A 26 -17.65 -3.73 -4.85
CA TYR A 26 -19.03 -3.29 -4.94
C TYR A 26 -19.64 -2.99 -3.57
N LEU A 27 -19.54 -3.90 -2.60
CA LEU A 27 -20.02 -3.67 -1.23
C LEU A 27 -19.36 -2.45 -0.60
N SER A 28 -18.07 -2.25 -0.83
CA SER A 28 -17.33 -1.11 -0.31
C SER A 28 -17.88 0.22 -0.83
N THR A 29 -18.43 0.27 -2.05
CA THR A 29 -19.11 1.47 -2.57
C THR A 29 -20.46 1.77 -1.91
N ARG A 30 -21.05 0.80 -1.22
CA ARG A 30 -22.30 0.96 -0.46
C ARG A 30 -22.08 1.43 0.97
N LEU A 31 -20.83 1.47 1.41
CA LEU A 31 -20.43 1.92 2.75
C LEU A 31 -19.98 3.38 2.71
N GLY A 32 -19.99 4.04 3.86
CA GLY A 32 -19.29 5.33 4.04
C GLY A 32 -17.81 5.18 3.65
N PHE A 33 -17.20 6.24 3.14
CA PHE A 33 -15.91 6.18 2.44
C PHE A 33 -14.84 5.43 3.25
N LEU A 34 -14.69 5.77 4.54
CA LEU A 34 -13.66 5.17 5.38
C LEU A 34 -13.91 3.69 5.62
N ARG A 35 -15.17 3.29 5.83
CA ARG A 35 -15.56 1.88 6.03
C ARG A 35 -15.31 1.08 4.75
N GLY A 36 -15.74 1.60 3.61
CA GLY A 36 -15.49 0.99 2.31
C GLY A 36 -14.01 0.84 2.02
N LEU A 37 -13.21 1.87 2.30
CA LEU A 37 -11.75 1.84 2.16
C LEU A 37 -11.15 0.77 3.06
N CYS A 38 -11.53 0.71 4.34
CA CYS A 38 -11.02 -0.31 5.26
C CYS A 38 -11.36 -1.73 4.82
N VAL A 39 -12.59 -1.99 4.36
CA VAL A 39 -13.02 -3.31 3.87
C VAL A 39 -12.25 -3.69 2.60
N LEU A 40 -12.21 -2.81 1.61
CA LEU A 40 -11.51 -3.04 0.35
C LEU A 40 -10.03 -3.31 0.58
N PHE A 41 -9.34 -2.45 1.33
CA PHE A 41 -7.90 -2.59 1.54
C PHE A 41 -7.54 -3.66 2.55
N ALA A 42 -8.45 -4.11 3.41
CA ALA A 42 -8.25 -5.33 4.20
C ALA A 42 -8.18 -6.56 3.29
N PHE A 43 -9.08 -6.62 2.30
CA PHE A 43 -9.06 -7.68 1.29
C PHE A 43 -7.79 -7.62 0.42
N VAL A 44 -7.40 -6.43 -0.03
CA VAL A 44 -6.14 -6.23 -0.80
C VAL A 44 -4.92 -6.64 0.02
N ALA A 45 -4.84 -6.24 1.31
CA ALA A 45 -3.72 -6.61 2.18
C ALA A 45 -3.65 -8.12 2.43
N ALA A 46 -4.80 -8.78 2.61
CA ALA A 46 -4.86 -10.23 2.76
C ALA A 46 -4.44 -10.96 1.47
N ALA A 47 -4.87 -10.47 0.31
CA ALA A 47 -4.46 -11.01 -0.99
C ALA A 47 -2.95 -10.84 -1.21
N ASP A 48 -2.40 -9.68 -0.88
CA ASP A 48 -0.96 -9.42 -0.96
C ASP A 48 -0.17 -10.35 -0.02
N ALA A 49 -0.57 -10.46 1.25
CA ALA A 49 0.06 -11.37 2.20
C ALA A 49 0.02 -12.84 1.75
N LEU A 50 -1.07 -13.27 1.11
CA LEU A 50 -1.18 -14.61 0.53
C LEU A 50 -0.22 -14.80 -0.64
N LEU A 51 -0.16 -13.82 -1.56
CA LEU A 51 0.61 -13.92 -2.80
C LEU A 51 2.11 -13.68 -2.59
N GLY A 52 2.51 -12.91 -1.58
CA GLY A 52 3.88 -12.70 -1.15
C GLY A 52 4.38 -13.70 -0.09
N GLY A 53 3.47 -14.44 0.55
CA GLY A 53 3.79 -15.37 1.63
C GLY A 53 4.25 -16.75 1.17
N GLY A 54 4.71 -17.58 2.11
CA GLY A 54 5.16 -18.95 1.83
C GLY A 54 4.07 -19.90 1.33
N LEU A 55 2.80 -19.54 1.50
CA LEU A 55 1.63 -20.27 0.96
C LEU A 55 1.22 -19.79 -0.43
N SER A 56 2.05 -18.97 -1.09
CA SER A 56 1.69 -18.35 -2.36
C SER A 56 1.47 -19.38 -3.47
N PRO A 57 0.34 -19.28 -4.21
CA PRO A 57 0.15 -20.05 -5.44
C PRO A 57 1.12 -19.63 -6.55
N LEU A 58 1.81 -18.48 -6.41
CA LEU A 58 2.79 -17.97 -7.37
C LEU A 58 4.20 -18.55 -7.20
N THR A 59 4.40 -19.49 -6.27
CA THR A 59 5.71 -20.17 -6.08
C THR A 59 6.25 -20.84 -7.34
N ARG A 60 5.38 -21.20 -8.29
CA ARG A 60 5.74 -21.78 -9.60
C ARG A 60 5.66 -20.78 -10.76
N ALA A 61 5.31 -19.52 -10.50
CA ALA A 61 5.19 -18.51 -11.54
C ALA A 61 6.58 -18.01 -11.99
N PRO A 62 6.72 -17.52 -13.24
CA PRO A 62 7.95 -16.88 -13.68
C PRO A 62 8.30 -15.69 -12.79
N LYS A 63 9.60 -15.45 -12.53
CA LYS A 63 10.07 -14.34 -11.68
C LYS A 63 9.46 -13.00 -12.07
N THR A 64 9.34 -12.72 -13.38
CA THR A 64 8.71 -11.50 -13.91
C THR A 64 7.28 -11.32 -13.43
N VAL A 65 6.48 -12.39 -13.41
CA VAL A 65 5.07 -12.34 -12.97
C VAL A 65 5.03 -12.01 -11.48
N SER A 66 5.84 -12.70 -10.66
CA SER A 66 5.90 -12.44 -9.22
C SER A 66 6.36 -11.01 -8.90
N THR A 67 7.33 -10.47 -9.64
CA THR A 67 7.77 -9.08 -9.49
C THR A 67 6.68 -8.09 -9.89
N VAL A 68 6.00 -8.29 -11.02
CA VAL A 68 4.90 -7.40 -11.45
C VAL A 68 3.75 -7.42 -10.44
N VAL A 69 3.39 -8.59 -9.91
CA VAL A 69 2.37 -8.72 -8.87
C VAL A 69 2.79 -7.98 -7.59
N ALA A 70 4.05 -8.15 -7.16
CA ALA A 70 4.57 -7.43 -5.99
C ALA A 70 4.51 -5.90 -6.18
N PHE A 71 4.93 -5.39 -7.34
CA PHE A 71 4.80 -3.97 -7.66
C PHE A 71 3.35 -3.50 -7.67
N ALA A 72 2.44 -4.28 -8.25
CA ALA A 72 1.02 -3.92 -8.27
C ALA A 72 0.46 -3.77 -6.84
N PHE A 73 0.78 -4.69 -5.93
CA PHE A 73 0.33 -4.60 -4.54
C PHE A 73 0.97 -3.45 -3.78
N VAL A 74 2.25 -3.15 -4.03
CA VAL A 74 2.91 -2.00 -3.42
C VAL A 74 2.25 -0.69 -3.89
N VAL A 75 1.97 -0.56 -5.19
CA VAL A 75 1.26 0.61 -5.73
C VAL A 75 -0.15 0.75 -5.16
N LEU A 76 -0.89 -0.36 -5.04
CA LEU A 76 -2.22 -0.37 -4.42
C LEU A 76 -2.13 -0.05 -2.92
N GLY A 77 -1.11 -0.57 -2.24
CA GLY A 77 -0.79 -0.28 -0.85
C GLY A 77 -0.57 1.22 -0.64
N ASP A 78 0.23 1.85 -1.48
CA ASP A 78 0.51 3.28 -1.40
C ASP A 78 -0.71 4.13 -1.77
N LEU A 79 -1.48 3.69 -2.77
CA LEU A 79 -2.70 4.34 -3.19
C LEU A 79 -3.68 4.50 -2.02
N ARG A 80 -3.76 3.51 -1.11
CA ARG A 80 -4.66 3.57 0.07
C ARG A 80 -4.32 4.76 0.98
N TYR A 81 -3.03 5.02 1.18
CA TYR A 81 -2.55 6.15 1.95
C TYR A 81 -2.84 7.47 1.21
N PHE A 82 -2.53 7.55 -0.08
CA PHE A 82 -2.77 8.76 -0.86
C PHE A 82 -4.25 9.11 -1.02
N LEU A 83 -5.14 8.12 -1.10
CA LEU A 83 -6.58 8.34 -1.11
C LEU A 83 -7.05 9.00 0.18
N LEU A 84 -6.59 8.52 1.34
CA LEU A 84 -6.89 9.13 2.64
C LEU A 84 -6.33 10.55 2.73
N LEU A 85 -5.06 10.74 2.34
CA LEU A 85 -4.37 12.02 2.35
C LEU A 85 -5.13 13.05 1.51
N VAL A 86 -5.44 12.73 0.25
CA VAL A 86 -6.09 13.64 -0.68
C VAL A 86 -7.55 13.89 -0.27
N ARG A 87 -8.30 12.84 0.09
CA ARG A 87 -9.71 12.95 0.52
C ARG A 87 -9.88 13.91 1.68
N PHE A 88 -9.03 13.79 2.69
CA PHE A 88 -9.17 14.55 3.93
C PHE A 88 -8.47 15.91 3.86
N SER A 89 -7.49 16.09 2.97
CA SER A 89 -6.93 17.42 2.68
C SER A 89 -7.90 18.28 1.86
N ARG A 90 -8.63 17.69 0.90
CA ARG A 90 -9.57 18.41 0.01
C ARG A 90 -11.02 18.38 0.46
N GLN A 91 -11.32 17.58 1.49
CA GLN A 91 -12.67 17.28 1.98
C GLN A 91 -13.64 16.70 0.93
N ARG A 92 -13.14 16.24 -0.23
CA ARG A 92 -13.91 15.60 -1.30
C ARG A 92 -13.09 14.56 -2.07
N LEU A 93 -13.76 13.62 -2.71
CA LEU A 93 -13.15 12.65 -3.63
C LEU A 93 -13.73 12.81 -5.04
N ASP A 94 -13.32 13.86 -5.74
CA ASP A 94 -13.65 14.04 -7.16
C ASP A 94 -12.66 13.26 -8.06
N GLY A 95 -12.92 13.21 -9.37
CA GLY A 95 -12.01 12.53 -10.31
C GLY A 95 -10.59 13.09 -10.27
N ARG A 96 -10.43 14.40 -10.01
CA ARG A 96 -9.12 15.02 -9.83
C ARG A 96 -8.40 14.54 -8.57
N ALA A 97 -9.13 14.34 -7.47
CA ALA A 97 -8.58 13.76 -6.25
C ALA A 97 -8.08 12.32 -6.49
N TRP A 98 -8.85 11.50 -7.21
CA TRP A 98 -8.43 10.16 -7.63
C TRP A 98 -7.15 10.19 -8.49
N LEU A 99 -7.12 11.04 -9.51
CA LEU A 99 -5.94 11.19 -10.37
C LEU A 99 -4.72 11.69 -9.59
N THR A 100 -4.94 12.58 -8.61
CA THR A 100 -3.86 13.07 -7.74
C THR A 100 -3.32 11.93 -6.88
N ALA A 101 -4.19 11.12 -6.25
CA ALA A 101 -3.77 10.00 -5.43
C ALA A 101 -3.04 8.92 -6.25
N ALA A 102 -3.55 8.59 -7.44
CA ALA A 102 -2.93 7.66 -8.37
C ALA A 102 -1.59 8.17 -8.91
N GLY A 103 -1.49 9.46 -9.25
CA GLY A 103 -0.23 10.07 -9.69
C GLY A 103 0.84 10.03 -8.58
N LEU A 104 0.44 10.29 -7.33
CA LEU A 104 1.32 10.19 -6.18
C LEU A 104 1.76 8.73 -5.92
N SER A 105 0.86 7.75 -5.99
CA SER A 105 1.22 6.34 -5.81
C SER A 105 2.14 5.81 -6.91
N LEU A 106 2.11 6.40 -8.10
CA LEU A 106 3.01 6.05 -9.21
C LEU A 106 4.35 6.80 -9.17
N THR A 107 4.51 7.83 -8.33
CA THR A 107 5.72 8.66 -8.31
C THR A 107 6.96 7.83 -7.99
N VAL A 108 6.93 7.04 -6.91
CA VAL A 108 8.08 6.19 -6.52
C VAL A 108 8.33 5.04 -7.51
N PRO A 109 7.32 4.28 -7.98
CA PRO A 109 7.50 3.29 -9.04
C PRO A 109 8.17 3.85 -10.30
N LEU A 110 7.78 5.05 -10.74
CA LEU A 110 8.37 5.69 -11.91
C LEU A 110 9.85 6.05 -11.67
N VAL A 111 10.20 6.49 -10.46
CA VAL A 111 11.59 6.79 -10.08
C VAL A 111 12.47 5.53 -10.08
N VAL A 112 11.93 4.37 -9.68
CA VAL A 112 12.71 3.11 -9.63
C VAL A 112 12.69 2.30 -10.93
N THR A 113 11.80 2.64 -11.88
CA THR A 113 11.71 1.97 -13.18
C THR A 113 13.06 1.84 -13.90
N PRO A 114 13.93 2.87 -13.96
CA PRO A 114 15.24 2.74 -14.60
C PRO A 114 16.12 1.66 -13.95
N LEU A 115 16.07 1.50 -12.63
CA LEU A 115 16.82 0.47 -11.90
C LEU A 115 16.29 -0.92 -12.21
N PHE A 116 14.97 -1.06 -12.32
CA PHE A 116 14.33 -2.29 -12.75
C PHE A 116 14.76 -2.67 -14.18
N LEU A 117 14.75 -1.72 -15.12
CA LEU A 117 15.20 -1.94 -16.50
C LEU A 117 16.70 -2.27 -16.58
N ALA A 118 17.51 -1.68 -15.70
CA ALA A 118 18.92 -1.99 -15.55
C ALA A 118 19.21 -3.33 -14.83
N LYS A 119 18.16 -4.08 -14.41
CA LYS A 119 18.27 -5.37 -13.71
C LYS A 119 19.13 -5.30 -12.44
N VAL A 120 19.02 -4.19 -11.72
CA VAL A 120 19.64 -4.01 -10.40
C VAL A 120 19.14 -5.12 -9.46
N PRO A 121 19.99 -5.68 -8.57
CA PRO A 121 19.55 -6.75 -7.68
C PRO A 121 18.37 -6.32 -6.81
N ASP A 122 17.42 -7.25 -6.60
CA ASP A 122 16.12 -6.97 -5.98
C ASP A 122 16.24 -6.20 -4.65
N ARG A 123 17.26 -6.49 -3.83
CA ARG A 123 17.50 -5.79 -2.55
C ARG A 123 17.75 -4.29 -2.74
N TYR A 124 18.56 -3.89 -3.71
CA TYR A 124 18.82 -2.47 -3.98
C TYR A 124 17.63 -1.80 -4.64
N LEU A 125 16.85 -2.54 -5.44
CA LEU A 125 15.61 -2.04 -6.02
C LEU A 125 14.59 -1.69 -4.93
N TRP A 126 14.35 -2.60 -3.99
CA TRP A 126 13.43 -2.40 -2.86
C TRP A 126 13.94 -1.33 -1.90
N LEU A 127 15.22 -1.36 -1.51
CA LEU A 127 15.80 -0.29 -0.69
C LEU A 127 15.63 1.09 -1.32
N THR A 128 15.84 1.21 -2.64
CA THR A 128 15.66 2.48 -3.34
C THR A 128 14.20 2.92 -3.35
N TYR A 129 13.28 1.98 -3.59
CA TYR A 129 11.85 2.24 -3.50
C TYR A 129 11.47 2.77 -2.12
N GLU A 130 11.85 2.02 -1.08
CA GLU A 130 11.49 2.30 0.30
C GLU A 130 12.08 3.66 0.74
N ALA A 131 13.33 3.95 0.40
CA ALA A 131 13.98 5.22 0.70
C ALA A 131 13.35 6.40 -0.05
N ALA A 132 13.02 6.23 -1.34
CA ALA A 132 12.34 7.24 -2.12
C ALA A 132 10.94 7.54 -1.58
N PHE A 133 10.22 6.52 -1.10
CA PHE A 133 8.93 6.72 -0.44
C PHE A 133 9.07 7.46 0.89
N VAL A 134 10.06 7.12 1.73
CA VAL A 134 10.36 7.89 2.96
C VAL A 134 10.60 9.36 2.62
N ALA A 135 11.42 9.65 1.60
CA ALA A 135 11.70 11.01 1.16
C ALA A 135 10.43 11.74 0.70
N LEU A 136 9.58 11.08 -0.09
CA LEU A 136 8.28 11.62 -0.53
C LEU A 136 7.35 11.89 0.66
N ALA A 137 7.24 10.96 1.61
CA ALA A 137 6.39 11.11 2.79
C ALA A 137 6.90 12.22 3.72
N LEU A 138 8.22 12.37 3.87
CA LEU A 138 8.84 13.50 4.58
C LEU A 138 8.54 14.84 3.88
N ALA A 139 8.66 14.90 2.56
CA ALA A 139 8.31 16.09 1.79
C ALA A 139 6.83 16.44 1.98
N ILE A 140 5.92 15.46 1.92
CA ILE A 140 4.50 15.67 2.20
C ILE A 140 4.31 16.23 3.60
N ARG A 141 4.94 15.62 4.62
CA ARG A 141 4.80 16.05 6.02
C ARG A 141 5.32 17.47 6.27
N GLN A 142 6.46 17.81 5.70
CA GLN A 142 7.15 19.07 5.97
C GLN A 142 6.69 20.22 5.06
N VAL A 143 6.20 19.90 3.86
CA VAL A 143 5.96 20.88 2.80
C VAL A 143 4.48 20.94 2.42
N ALA A 144 3.81 19.80 2.22
CA ALA A 144 2.41 19.78 1.80
C ALA A 144 1.42 19.96 2.96
N LEU A 145 1.58 19.20 4.06
CA LEU A 145 0.66 19.24 5.20
C LEU A 145 0.56 20.60 5.89
N PRO A 146 1.64 21.39 6.06
CA PRO A 146 1.53 22.72 6.65
C PRO A 146 0.65 23.66 5.83
N ARG A 147 0.65 23.53 4.50
CA ARG A 147 -0.15 24.38 3.59
C ARG A 147 -1.65 24.11 3.67
N VAL A 148 -2.05 22.89 4.01
CA VAL A 148 -3.47 22.52 4.13
C VAL A 148 -3.99 22.64 5.57
N ARG A 149 -3.13 22.91 6.56
CA ARG A 149 -3.52 23.01 7.97
C ARG A 149 -4.55 24.10 8.24
N GLY A 150 -4.51 25.20 7.50
CA GLY A 150 -5.48 26.29 7.61
C GLY A 150 -6.82 26.02 6.91
N SER A 151 -6.89 25.04 6.02
CA SER A 151 -8.08 24.72 5.21
C SER A 151 -8.88 23.53 5.73
N VAL A 152 -8.46 22.90 6.82
CA VAL A 152 -9.13 21.74 7.43
C VAL A 152 -9.25 21.90 8.93
N ALA A 153 -10.19 21.17 9.54
CA ALA A 153 -10.34 21.18 10.99
C ALA A 153 -9.03 20.74 11.70
N PRO A 154 -8.69 21.28 12.88
CA PRO A 154 -7.44 20.95 13.58
C PRO A 154 -7.25 19.45 13.85
N ARG A 155 -8.34 18.73 14.17
CA ARG A 155 -8.31 17.27 14.36
C ARG A 155 -7.96 16.52 13.06
N THR A 156 -8.46 16.99 11.91
CA THR A 156 -8.13 16.42 10.60
C THR A 156 -6.67 16.69 10.23
N ALA A 157 -6.16 17.90 10.46
CA ALA A 157 -4.75 18.22 10.22
C ALA A 157 -3.81 17.35 11.07
N ARG A 158 -4.17 17.14 12.34
CA ARG A 158 -3.45 16.21 13.23
C ARG A 158 -3.50 14.79 12.71
N TYR A 159 -4.68 14.29 12.33
CA TYR A 159 -4.86 12.96 11.78
C TYR A 159 -4.00 12.73 10.52
N LEU A 160 -3.98 13.69 9.59
CA LEU A 160 -3.14 13.63 8.39
C LEU A 160 -1.64 13.56 8.74
N THR A 161 -1.21 14.35 9.72
CA THR A 161 0.19 14.32 10.19
C THR A 161 0.55 12.98 10.81
N GLU A 162 -0.35 12.40 11.62
CA GLU A 162 -0.16 11.10 12.25
C GLU A 162 -0.15 9.98 11.20
N LEU A 163 -1.04 10.03 10.22
CA LEU A 163 -1.08 9.10 9.09
C LEU A 163 0.23 9.13 8.28
N THR A 164 0.70 10.31 7.89
CA THR A 164 1.98 10.42 7.19
C THR A 164 3.16 9.99 8.05
N THR A 165 3.11 10.22 9.37
CA THR A 165 4.17 9.78 10.30
C THR A 165 4.18 8.26 10.44
N PHE A 166 3.01 7.62 10.45
CA PHE A 166 2.90 6.15 10.44
C PHE A 166 3.58 5.56 9.20
N GLU A 167 3.30 6.11 8.02
CA GLU A 167 3.93 5.69 6.77
C GLU A 167 5.45 5.89 6.77
N ILE A 168 5.93 7.05 7.24
CA ILE A 168 7.38 7.30 7.39
C ILE A 168 8.02 6.25 8.29
N ALA A 169 7.39 5.91 9.42
CA ALA A 169 7.92 4.92 10.35
C ALA A 169 7.94 3.52 9.73
N GLN A 170 6.86 3.13 9.05
CA GLN A 170 6.77 1.83 8.39
C GLN A 170 7.83 1.67 7.30
N TYR A 171 7.92 2.63 6.37
CA TYR A 171 8.91 2.60 5.30
C TYR A 171 10.34 2.79 5.81
N GLY A 172 10.54 3.62 6.83
CA GLY A 172 11.84 3.78 7.48
C GLY A 172 12.34 2.50 8.14
N LEU A 173 11.45 1.70 8.73
CA LEU A 173 11.78 0.38 9.27
C LEU A 173 12.14 -0.62 8.16
N TRP A 174 11.47 -0.58 7.01
CA TRP A 174 11.86 -1.40 5.87
C TRP A 174 13.26 -1.03 5.34
N VAL A 175 13.54 0.27 5.17
CA VAL A 175 14.88 0.77 4.80
C VAL A 175 15.93 0.29 5.80
N ALA A 176 15.68 0.47 7.10
CA ALA A 176 16.61 0.06 8.14
C ALA A 176 16.88 -1.46 8.08
N ALA A 177 15.84 -2.25 7.85
CA ALA A 177 15.98 -3.70 7.72
C ALA A 177 16.81 -4.11 6.50
N ASP A 178 16.62 -3.44 5.36
CA ASP A 178 17.39 -3.70 4.15
C ASP A 178 18.85 -3.29 4.27
N LEU A 179 19.16 -2.20 4.99
CA LEU A 179 20.54 -1.83 5.32
C LEU A 179 21.22 -2.87 6.22
N VAL A 180 20.51 -3.44 7.20
CA VAL A 180 21.02 -4.53 8.04
C VAL A 180 21.25 -5.80 7.23
N LEU A 181 20.39 -6.11 6.26
CA LEU A 181 20.59 -7.25 5.36
C LEU A 181 21.79 -7.04 4.44
N LEU A 182 21.97 -5.82 3.92
CA LEU A 182 23.11 -5.48 3.06
C LEU A 182 24.45 -5.45 3.82
N SER A 183 24.45 -5.29 5.14
CA SER A 183 25.66 -5.47 5.96
C SER A 183 26.04 -6.94 6.18
N GLY A 184 25.25 -7.88 5.66
CA GLY A 184 25.45 -9.32 5.81
C GLY A 184 24.76 -9.94 7.03
N SER A 185 24.00 -9.15 7.81
CA SER A 185 23.31 -9.64 9.00
C SER A 185 21.90 -10.13 8.69
N SER A 186 21.64 -11.41 8.99
CA SER A 186 20.30 -12.00 8.89
C SER A 186 19.30 -11.41 9.88
N PHE A 187 19.75 -10.67 10.90
CA PHE A 187 18.88 -9.97 11.84
C PHE A 187 17.92 -8.99 11.14
N GLY A 188 18.28 -8.48 9.96
CA GLY A 188 17.41 -7.62 9.19
C GLY A 188 16.08 -8.30 8.79
N TYR A 189 16.00 -9.63 8.69
CA TYR A 189 14.72 -10.32 8.51
C TYR A 189 13.79 -10.17 9.72
N VAL A 190 14.33 -10.19 10.93
CA VAL A 190 13.56 -9.94 12.17
C VAL A 190 13.07 -8.50 12.18
N VAL A 191 13.92 -7.55 11.79
CA VAL A 191 13.53 -6.14 11.67
C VAL A 191 12.40 -5.98 10.64
N ARG A 192 12.43 -6.69 9.50
CA ARG A 192 11.36 -6.65 8.47
C ARG A 192 10.01 -7.17 8.96
N LEU A 193 9.94 -7.98 10.02
CA LEU A 193 8.65 -8.45 10.57
C LEU A 193 7.80 -7.28 11.07
N VAL A 194 8.44 -6.27 11.67
CA VAL A 194 7.74 -5.11 12.24
C VAL A 194 7.02 -4.28 11.18
N PRO A 195 7.68 -3.75 10.12
CA PRO A 195 6.99 -3.00 9.09
C PRO A 195 6.00 -3.85 8.29
N ASN A 196 6.22 -5.17 8.14
CA ASN A 196 5.22 -6.06 7.56
C ASN A 196 3.96 -6.13 8.43
N LEU A 197 4.09 -6.27 9.75
CA LEU A 197 2.95 -6.26 10.66
C LEU A 197 2.23 -4.91 10.65
N LEU A 198 2.99 -3.80 10.56
CA LEU A 198 2.41 -2.47 10.41
C LEU A 198 1.60 -2.35 9.11
N TYR A 199 2.16 -2.81 7.99
CA TYR A 199 1.55 -2.72 6.68
C TYR A 199 0.30 -3.60 6.51
N TYR A 200 0.38 -4.87 6.94
CA TYR A 200 -0.69 -5.85 6.78
C TYR A 200 -1.73 -5.83 7.91
N GLY A 201 -1.28 -5.62 9.15
CA GLY A 201 -2.11 -5.78 10.34
C GLY A 201 -2.53 -4.47 10.99
N ALA A 202 -1.63 -3.49 11.10
CA ALA A 202 -1.87 -2.31 11.93
C ALA A 202 -2.38 -1.07 11.18
N PHE A 203 -2.08 -0.93 9.88
CA PHE A 203 -2.40 0.28 9.11
C PHE A 203 -3.90 0.60 9.12
N LEU A 204 -4.76 -0.37 8.81
CA LEU A 204 -6.20 -0.14 8.74
C LEU A 204 -6.84 0.09 10.12
N PRO A 205 -6.49 -0.67 11.19
CA PRO A 205 -6.90 -0.32 12.54
C PRO A 205 -6.45 1.07 12.97
N PHE A 206 -5.20 1.46 12.64
CA PHE A 206 -4.69 2.80 12.92
C PHE A 206 -5.52 3.88 12.21
N VAL A 207 -5.78 3.71 10.91
CA VAL A 207 -6.63 4.61 10.11
C VAL A 207 -8.00 4.77 10.74
N TRP A 208 -8.66 3.66 11.11
CA TRP A 208 -9.98 3.69 11.72
C TRP A 208 -9.99 4.38 13.09
N TRP A 209 -9.09 3.98 14.00
CA TRP A 209 -9.06 4.48 15.38
C TRP A 209 -8.52 5.90 15.53
N ARG A 210 -7.70 6.38 14.58
CA ARG A 210 -7.21 7.76 14.60
C ARG A 210 -8.09 8.72 13.81
N ALA A 211 -8.94 8.22 12.91
CA ALA A 211 -9.87 9.08 12.17
C ALA A 211 -10.80 9.85 13.12
N PRO A 212 -10.95 11.18 12.97
CA PRO A 212 -11.96 11.97 13.66
C PRO A 212 -13.38 11.41 13.44
N GLU A 213 -14.23 11.50 14.45
CA GLU A 213 -15.60 10.97 14.42
C GLU A 213 -16.42 11.38 13.19
N PRO A 214 -16.42 12.66 12.73
CA PRO A 214 -17.16 13.05 11.53
C PRO A 214 -16.69 12.33 10.25
N LEU A 215 -15.46 11.81 10.22
CA LEU A 215 -14.90 11.10 9.07
C LEU A 215 -15.17 9.58 9.10
N ARG A 216 -15.61 9.03 10.24
CA ARG A 216 -15.99 7.61 10.37
C ARG A 216 -17.42 7.32 9.94
N THR A 217 -18.26 8.34 9.99
CA THR A 217 -19.69 8.28 9.69
C THR A 217 -20.04 8.84 8.31
N SER A 218 -19.09 9.49 7.63
CA SER A 218 -19.21 10.06 6.28
C SER A 218 -19.05 9.05 5.15
#